data_AF-A0A7V8LPD1-F1
#
_entry.id   AF-A0A7V8LPD1-F1
#
_cell.length_a   1.000
_cell.length_b   1.000
_cell.length_c   1.000
_cell.angle_alpha   90.00
_cell.angle_beta   90.00
_cell.angle_gamma   90.00
#
_symmetry.space_group_name_H-M   'P 1'
#
loop_
_entity.id
_entity.type
_entity.pdbx_description
1 polymer ?
#
loop_
_entity_poly.entity_id
_entity_poly.type
_entity_poly.pdbx_seq_one_letter_code
_entity_poly.pdbx_strand_id
1 'polypeptide(L)'
;MARVWIKSAMAPALALAAAVLVGCQNDQPMRRISADGSSTSAASSSSSAATSTAPAKPVRTPETDVAAIGALFERERQANENYDIDALVDVSCAQYKDATRAAMMKAVQPMSSLKKPEPPNDPAAVKQLASRLQEMHPKMSSQTAQDLAAAWGRQDEAAFDAGQRKMLAEITVVQDWKVDNIKVTGDTATADVTMTTVFDQYPPQTQNNHVPLLIENGEWKDCFPPPQG
;
A
#
# COMPACT_ATOMS: atom_id res chain seq x y z
N MET A 1 -21.30 12.31 39.96
CA MET A 1 -21.31 11.37 38.82
C MET A 1 -21.68 12.15 37.57
N ALA A 2 -20.68 12.62 36.80
CA ALA A 2 -20.93 13.39 35.58
C ALA A 2 -21.10 12.45 34.39
N ARG A 3 -22.29 12.46 33.77
CA ARG A 3 -22.58 11.72 32.54
C ARG A 3 -22.00 12.51 31.37
N VAL A 4 -20.95 11.98 30.75
CA VAL A 4 -20.43 12.51 29.48
C VAL A 4 -21.34 12.01 28.36
N TRP A 5 -22.15 12.91 27.82
CA TRP A 5 -22.97 12.68 26.64
C TRP A 5 -22.11 12.91 25.40
N ILE A 6 -21.62 11.85 24.77
CA ILE A 6 -21.05 11.93 23.42
C ILE A 6 -22.19 11.55 22.47
N LYS A 7 -22.61 12.51 21.65
CA LYS A 7 -23.62 12.32 20.62
C LYS A 7 -23.19 11.15 19.73
N SER A 8 -24.01 10.09 19.72
CA SER A 8 -23.97 9.04 18.71
C SER A 8 -24.23 9.67 17.34
N ALA A 9 -23.17 10.05 16.65
CA ALA A 9 -23.22 10.49 15.26
C ALA A 9 -21.87 10.17 14.64
N MET A 10 -21.68 8.91 14.25
CA MET A 10 -20.84 8.48 13.15
C MET A 10 -20.95 6.96 13.09
N ALA A 11 -21.85 6.47 12.25
CA ALA A 11 -21.55 5.24 11.53
C ALA A 11 -20.24 5.52 10.77
N PRO A 12 -19.17 4.74 10.95
CA PRO A 12 -18.04 4.87 10.06
C PRO A 12 -18.50 4.29 8.73
N ALA A 13 -18.90 5.19 7.83
CA ALA A 13 -18.85 4.94 6.41
C ALA A 13 -17.38 4.74 6.01
N LEU A 14 -16.79 3.60 6.40
CA LEU A 14 -15.77 2.95 5.60
C LEU A 14 -16.51 2.28 4.44
N ALA A 15 -17.11 3.12 3.60
CA ALA A 15 -17.31 2.75 2.23
C ALA A 15 -15.89 2.68 1.66
N LEU A 16 -15.31 1.49 1.63
CA LEU A 16 -14.58 1.06 0.45
C LEU A 16 -15.55 1.32 -0.70
N ALA A 17 -15.45 2.51 -1.29
CA ALA A 17 -16.25 2.91 -2.41
C ALA A 17 -15.84 1.98 -3.55
N ALA A 18 -16.61 0.89 -3.69
CA ALA A 18 -16.74 0.15 -4.91
C ALA A 18 -17.22 1.14 -5.98
N ALA A 19 -16.29 1.75 -6.69
CA ALA A 19 -16.58 2.37 -7.96
C ALA A 19 -16.55 1.27 -9.03
N VAL A 20 -17.70 0.64 -9.24
CA VAL A 20 -17.99 -0.06 -10.49
C VAL A 20 -18.01 1.02 -11.58
N LEU A 21 -16.91 1.17 -12.32
CA LEU A 21 -16.90 1.91 -13.57
C LEU A 21 -16.76 0.94 -14.73
N VAL A 22 -17.92 0.55 -15.25
CA VAL A 22 -18.08 0.15 -16.64
C VAL A 22 -17.63 1.33 -17.51
N GLY A 23 -16.55 1.13 -18.28
CA GLY A 23 -16.25 1.84 -19.52
C GLY A 23 -15.74 3.29 -19.42
N CYS A 24 -14.45 3.46 -19.69
CA CYS A 24 -13.97 4.24 -20.85
C CYS A 24 -12.45 4.01 -20.98
N GLN A 25 -12.07 3.19 -21.97
CA GLN A 25 -10.71 3.14 -22.51
C GLN A 25 -10.24 4.56 -22.84
N ASN A 26 -9.11 4.96 -22.29
CA ASN A 26 -8.31 6.03 -22.86
C ASN A 26 -6.90 5.47 -23.05
N ASP A 27 -6.70 4.80 -24.18
CA ASP A 27 -5.39 4.42 -24.70
C ASP A 27 -4.58 5.70 -25.00
N GLN A 28 -3.97 6.28 -23.98
CA GLN A 28 -2.88 7.22 -24.20
C GLN A 28 -1.56 6.45 -24.21
N PRO A 29 -0.79 6.51 -25.32
CA PRO A 29 0.53 5.90 -25.35
C PRO A 29 1.44 6.65 -24.37
N MET A 30 1.95 5.91 -23.38
CA MET A 30 2.99 6.33 -22.45
C MET A 30 4.17 6.93 -23.25
N ARG A 31 4.32 8.25 -23.21
CA ARG A 31 5.42 8.93 -23.91
C ARG A 31 6.73 8.74 -23.12
N ARG A 32 7.72 8.14 -23.78
CA ARG A 32 9.12 8.13 -23.32
C ARG A 32 9.68 9.56 -23.34
N ILE A 33 10.37 9.95 -22.28
CA ILE A 33 11.30 11.08 -22.30
C ILE A 33 12.65 10.52 -22.77
N SER A 34 12.97 10.71 -24.06
CA SER A 34 14.30 10.40 -24.59
C SER A 34 15.24 11.56 -24.31
N ALA A 35 16.33 11.31 -23.58
CA ALA A 35 17.47 12.20 -23.52
C ALA A 35 18.36 11.93 -24.74
N ASP A 36 18.16 12.69 -25.82
CA ASP A 36 19.10 12.75 -26.94
C ASP A 36 20.23 13.73 -26.63
N GLY A 37 21.46 13.24 -26.75
CA GLY A 37 22.68 14.01 -26.68
C GLY A 37 23.77 13.34 -27.51
N SER A 38 23.74 13.58 -28.82
CA SER A 38 24.81 13.20 -29.76
C SER A 38 26.11 13.95 -29.45
N SER A 39 27.25 13.26 -29.54
CA SER A 39 28.43 13.72 -30.31
C SER A 39 29.45 12.60 -30.50
N THR A 40 29.83 12.41 -31.76
CA THR A 40 30.87 11.55 -32.32
C THR A 40 32.27 12.13 -32.06
N SER A 41 33.27 11.29 -31.74
CA SER A 41 34.60 11.29 -32.40
C SER A 41 35.51 10.19 -31.82
N ALA A 42 36.27 9.56 -32.71
CA ALA A 42 37.13 8.42 -32.47
C ALA A 42 38.49 8.80 -31.85
N ALA A 43 39.04 7.91 -31.02
CA ALA A 43 40.47 7.77 -30.83
C ALA A 43 40.80 6.34 -30.38
N SER A 44 41.58 5.65 -31.21
CA SER A 44 42.20 4.37 -30.89
C SER A 44 43.32 4.57 -29.88
N SER A 45 43.23 3.89 -28.73
CA SER A 45 44.37 3.65 -27.84
C SER A 45 44.18 2.30 -27.16
N SER A 46 45.02 1.34 -27.55
CA SER A 46 45.20 0.07 -26.85
C SER A 46 45.69 0.33 -25.43
N SER A 47 44.92 -0.09 -24.45
CA SER A 47 45.40 -0.38 -23.10
C SER A 47 44.55 -1.51 -22.55
N SER A 48 45.24 -2.60 -22.18
CA SER A 48 44.67 -3.80 -21.60
C SER A 48 43.87 -3.44 -20.35
N ALA A 49 42.56 -3.33 -20.50
CA ALA A 49 41.65 -3.22 -19.38
C ALA A 49 41.41 -4.63 -18.83
N ALA A 50 41.77 -4.81 -17.56
CA ALA A 50 41.34 -5.96 -16.79
C ALA A 50 39.82 -6.14 -16.96
N THR A 51 39.40 -7.35 -17.28
CA THR A 51 38.00 -7.73 -17.40
C THR A 51 37.34 -7.51 -16.04
N SER A 52 36.74 -6.33 -15.87
CA SER A 52 35.89 -6.04 -14.73
C SER A 52 34.63 -6.84 -14.95
N THR A 53 34.58 -8.05 -14.38
CA THR A 53 33.39 -8.89 -14.34
C THR A 53 32.39 -8.25 -13.39
N ALA A 54 31.84 -7.10 -13.77
CA ALA A 54 30.57 -6.67 -13.23
C ALA A 54 29.56 -7.79 -13.54
N PRO A 55 28.79 -8.28 -12.56
CA PRO A 55 27.75 -9.25 -12.82
C PRO A 55 26.87 -8.70 -13.96
N ALA A 56 26.78 -9.46 -15.06
CA ALA A 56 25.89 -9.09 -16.15
C ALA A 56 24.47 -8.96 -15.59
N LYS A 57 23.81 -7.82 -15.86
CA LYS A 57 22.38 -7.68 -15.52
C LYS A 57 21.63 -8.87 -16.13
N PRO A 58 20.70 -9.51 -15.39
CA PRO A 58 19.93 -10.63 -15.91
C PRO A 58 19.33 -10.26 -17.27
N VAL A 59 19.50 -11.15 -18.26
CA VAL A 59 18.91 -10.96 -19.59
C VAL A 59 17.40 -11.10 -19.44
N ARG A 60 16.64 -10.08 -19.88
CA ARG A 60 15.18 -10.13 -19.86
C ARG A 60 14.68 -11.07 -20.96
N THR A 61 13.89 -12.05 -20.56
CA THR A 61 13.06 -12.92 -21.40
C THR A 61 11.63 -12.88 -20.87
N PRO A 62 10.63 -13.27 -21.69
CA PRO A 62 9.24 -13.36 -21.23
C PRO A 62 9.09 -14.18 -19.94
N GLU A 63 9.81 -15.29 -19.80
CA GLU A 63 9.78 -16.15 -18.62
C GLU A 63 10.32 -15.45 -17.38
N THR A 64 11.45 -14.74 -17.51
CA THR A 64 12.03 -13.98 -16.39
C THR A 64 11.16 -12.78 -16.00
N ASP A 65 10.50 -12.14 -16.97
CA ASP A 65 9.57 -11.02 -16.71
C ASP A 65 8.31 -11.52 -15.99
N VAL A 66 7.72 -12.64 -16.43
CA VAL A 66 6.56 -13.25 -15.75
C VAL A 66 6.91 -13.61 -14.30
N ALA A 67 8.08 -14.20 -14.07
CA ALA A 67 8.54 -14.50 -12.71
C ALA A 67 8.75 -13.23 -11.86
N ALA A 68 9.32 -12.18 -12.45
CA ALA A 68 9.53 -10.91 -11.76
C ALA A 68 8.21 -10.17 -11.44
N ILE A 69 7.23 -10.24 -12.34
CA ILE A 69 5.87 -9.72 -12.12
C ILE A 69 5.16 -10.50 -11.01
N GLY A 70 5.29 -11.84 -11.00
CA GLY A 70 4.78 -12.65 -9.89
C GLY A 70 5.39 -12.22 -8.54
N ALA A 71 6.71 -11.98 -8.51
CA ALA A 71 7.39 -11.49 -7.31
C ALA A 71 6.98 -10.06 -6.91
N LEU A 72 6.63 -9.19 -7.87
CA LEU A 72 6.09 -7.85 -7.61
C LEU A 72 4.77 -7.95 -6.83
N PHE A 73 3.80 -8.72 -7.34
CA PHE A 73 2.50 -8.86 -6.69
C PHE A 73 2.57 -9.58 -5.34
N GLU A 74 3.53 -10.49 -5.16
CA GLU A 74 3.77 -11.10 -3.85
C GLU A 74 4.28 -10.07 -2.83
N ARG A 75 5.16 -9.13 -3.23
CA ARG A 75 5.57 -8.02 -2.35
C ARG A 75 4.39 -7.10 -2.04
N GLU A 76 3.54 -6.82 -3.02
CA GLU A 76 2.35 -6.01 -2.83
C GLU A 76 1.35 -6.67 -1.87
N ARG A 77 1.11 -7.99 -2.01
CA ARG A 77 0.30 -8.78 -1.07
C ARG A 77 0.81 -8.65 0.37
N GLN A 78 2.11 -8.88 0.57
CA GLN A 78 2.75 -8.75 1.88
C GLN A 78 2.66 -7.33 2.43
N ALA A 79 2.81 -6.32 1.58
CA ALA A 79 2.71 -4.93 1.99
C ALA A 79 1.27 -4.57 2.41
N ASN A 80 0.25 -5.06 1.69
CA ASN A 80 -1.15 -4.92 2.09
C ASN A 80 -1.46 -5.63 3.42
N GLU A 81 -0.99 -6.87 3.60
CA GLU A 81 -1.19 -7.65 4.83
C GLU A 81 -0.56 -7.00 6.06
N ASN A 82 0.60 -6.36 5.89
CA ASN A 82 1.31 -5.69 6.98
C ASN A 82 0.95 -4.20 7.10
N TYR A 83 0.10 -3.69 6.22
CA TYR A 83 -0.18 -2.26 6.08
C TYR A 83 1.10 -1.41 5.95
N ASP A 84 2.07 -1.91 5.17
CA ASP A 84 3.36 -1.27 4.91
C ASP A 84 3.25 -0.28 3.76
N ILE A 85 3.01 0.98 4.13
CA ILE A 85 2.83 2.09 3.18
C ILE A 85 4.08 2.30 2.33
N ASP A 86 5.27 2.15 2.91
CA ASP A 86 6.51 2.42 2.18
C ASP A 86 6.78 1.32 1.14
N ALA A 87 6.49 0.06 1.48
CA ALA A 87 6.55 -1.05 0.54
C ALA A 87 5.52 -0.90 -0.60
N LEU A 88 4.28 -0.49 -0.30
CA LEU A 88 3.26 -0.21 -1.33
C LEU A 88 3.67 0.93 -2.27
N VAL A 89 4.27 1.98 -1.72
CA VAL A 89 4.80 3.11 -2.51
C VAL A 89 6.00 2.66 -3.36
N ASP A 90 6.84 1.76 -2.86
CA ASP A 90 7.99 1.27 -3.62
C ASP A 90 7.60 0.44 -4.84
N VAL A 91 6.57 -0.40 -4.72
CA VAL A 91 6.06 -1.23 -5.81
C VAL A 91 5.18 -0.46 -6.82
N SER A 92 4.66 0.70 -6.43
CA SER A 92 3.88 1.59 -7.29
C SER A 92 4.76 2.30 -8.34
N CYS A 93 4.22 2.50 -9.54
CA CYS A 93 4.83 3.33 -10.58
C CYS A 93 5.05 4.76 -10.08
N ALA A 94 6.13 5.39 -10.56
CA ALA A 94 6.60 6.70 -10.08
C ALA A 94 5.49 7.76 -10.02
N GLN A 95 4.61 7.79 -11.02
CA GLN A 95 3.50 8.74 -11.12
C GLN A 95 2.42 8.57 -10.04
N TYR A 96 2.33 7.40 -9.40
CA TYR A 96 1.30 7.10 -8.38
C TYR A 96 1.84 7.07 -6.95
N LYS A 97 3.15 7.18 -6.73
CA LYS A 97 3.76 7.07 -5.39
C LYS A 97 3.11 7.98 -4.33
N ASP A 98 2.92 9.25 -4.66
CA ASP A 98 2.30 10.21 -3.72
C ASP A 98 0.82 9.91 -3.50
N ALA A 99 0.11 9.51 -4.56
CA ALA A 99 -1.31 9.15 -4.48
C ALA A 99 -1.53 7.86 -3.67
N THR A 100 -0.68 6.84 -3.83
CA THR A 100 -0.67 5.61 -3.05
C THR A 100 -0.46 5.93 -1.57
N ARG A 101 0.56 6.74 -1.25
CA ARG A 101 0.81 7.18 0.13
C ARG A 101 -0.40 7.91 0.73
N ALA A 102 -0.96 8.86 -0.01
CA ALA A 102 -2.11 9.64 0.44
C ALA A 102 -3.36 8.76 0.68
N ALA A 103 -3.63 7.81 -0.22
CA ALA A 103 -4.74 6.88 -0.09
C ALA A 103 -4.60 5.99 1.16
N MET A 104 -3.41 5.44 1.41
CA MET A 104 -3.15 4.64 2.60
C MET A 104 -3.23 5.47 3.88
N MET A 105 -2.67 6.69 3.90
CA MET A 105 -2.76 7.57 5.07
C MET A 105 -4.20 8.03 5.36
N LYS A 106 -5.07 8.14 4.35
CA LYS A 106 -6.50 8.51 4.54
C LYS A 106 -7.28 7.44 5.31
N ALA A 107 -6.86 6.18 5.24
CA ALA A 107 -7.50 5.08 5.97
C ALA A 107 -7.06 5.03 7.46
N VAL A 108 -6.00 5.74 7.84
CA VAL A 108 -5.56 5.93 9.22
C VAL A 108 -6.27 7.17 9.81
N GLN A 109 -6.91 7.06 10.97
CA GLN A 109 -7.60 8.20 11.59
C GLN A 109 -6.60 9.06 12.37
N PRO A 110 -6.41 10.36 12.11
CA PRO A 110 -5.43 11.14 12.86
C PRO A 110 -5.77 11.16 14.36
N MET A 111 -4.77 11.21 15.25
CA MET A 111 -5.03 11.25 16.71
C MET A 111 -5.93 12.43 17.10
N SER A 112 -5.85 13.54 16.37
CA SER A 112 -6.69 14.73 16.55
C SER A 112 -8.19 14.49 16.35
N SER A 113 -8.58 13.35 15.74
CA SER A 113 -9.98 12.92 15.65
C SER A 113 -10.55 12.49 17.02
N LEU A 114 -9.68 12.16 17.98
CA LEU A 114 -10.04 11.80 19.34
C LEU A 114 -9.96 13.01 20.26
N LYS A 115 -10.90 13.12 21.21
CA LYS A 115 -10.74 14.08 22.32
C LYS A 115 -9.45 13.74 23.06
N LYS A 116 -8.64 14.75 23.39
CA LYS A 116 -7.46 14.58 24.24
C LYS A 116 -7.84 14.06 25.64
N PRO A 117 -7.00 13.21 26.26
CA PRO A 117 -7.18 12.80 27.64
C PRO A 117 -7.03 13.98 28.59
N GLU A 118 -7.93 14.08 29.58
CA GLU A 118 -7.90 15.08 30.64
C GLU A 118 -8.12 14.37 31.99
N PRO A 119 -7.08 14.25 32.86
CA PRO A 119 -5.70 14.69 32.65
C PRO A 119 -4.95 13.84 31.59
N PRO A 120 -3.85 14.36 31.02
CA PRO A 120 -2.96 13.55 30.17
C PRO A 120 -2.51 12.27 30.89
N ASN A 121 -2.39 11.17 30.15
CA ASN A 121 -2.03 9.86 30.70
C ASN A 121 -2.93 9.32 31.82
N ASP A 122 -4.21 9.75 31.93
CA ASP A 122 -5.15 9.15 32.87
C ASP A 122 -5.29 7.62 32.64
N PRO A 123 -4.87 6.76 33.60
CA PRO A 123 -4.92 5.31 33.43
C PRO A 123 -6.35 4.79 33.21
N ALA A 124 -7.36 5.44 33.80
CA ALA A 124 -8.76 5.04 33.62
C ALA A 124 -9.23 5.31 32.19
N ALA A 125 -8.94 6.50 31.66
CA ALA A 125 -9.27 6.85 30.28
C ALA A 125 -8.52 5.98 29.26
N VAL A 126 -7.24 5.71 29.47
CA VAL A 126 -6.44 4.82 28.60
C VAL A 126 -7.04 3.41 28.58
N LYS A 127 -7.36 2.84 29.75
CA LYS A 127 -8.00 1.52 29.84
C LYS A 127 -9.36 1.50 29.13
N GLN A 128 -10.17 2.54 29.32
CA GLN A 128 -11.49 2.64 28.68
C GLN A 128 -11.38 2.71 27.15
N LEU A 129 -10.42 3.46 26.61
CA LEU A 129 -10.19 3.52 25.17
C LEU A 129 -9.75 2.16 24.63
N ALA A 130 -8.81 1.47 25.29
CA ALA A 130 -8.38 0.13 24.89
C ALA A 130 -9.55 -0.86 24.84
N SER A 131 -10.40 -0.88 25.89
CA SER A 131 -11.60 -1.75 25.90
C SER A 131 -12.56 -1.41 24.76
N ARG A 132 -12.82 -0.13 24.51
CA ARG A 132 -13.71 0.29 23.42
C ARG A 132 -13.16 -0.08 22.04
N LEU A 133 -11.84 0.03 21.83
CA LEU A 133 -11.21 -0.39 20.58
C LEU A 133 -11.45 -1.88 20.31
N GLN A 134 -11.32 -2.74 21.33
CA GLN A 134 -11.61 -4.17 21.20
C GLN A 134 -13.09 -4.48 21.01
N GLU A 135 -13.98 -3.72 21.65
CA GLU A 135 -15.43 -3.86 21.45
C GLU A 135 -15.85 -3.53 20.01
N MET A 136 -15.23 -2.49 19.42
CA MET A 136 -15.49 -2.08 18.04
C MET A 136 -14.83 -2.99 17.01
N HIS A 137 -13.65 -3.53 17.36
CA HIS A 137 -12.83 -4.38 16.49
C HIS A 137 -12.44 -5.69 17.18
N PRO A 138 -13.33 -6.69 17.21
CA PRO A 138 -13.10 -7.96 17.90
C PRO A 138 -11.92 -8.77 17.37
N LYS A 139 -11.50 -8.54 16.11
CA LYS A 139 -10.30 -9.17 15.54
C LYS A 139 -8.99 -8.48 15.93
N MET A 140 -9.04 -7.27 16.49
CA MET A 140 -7.86 -6.57 16.99
C MET A 140 -7.34 -7.27 18.25
N SER A 141 -6.03 -7.46 18.33
CA SER A 141 -5.38 -8.01 19.52
C SER A 141 -5.48 -7.06 20.71
N SER A 142 -5.57 -7.62 21.92
CA SER A 142 -5.55 -6.83 23.16
C SER A 142 -4.30 -5.98 23.30
N GLN A 143 -3.16 -6.46 22.80
CA GLN A 143 -1.91 -5.72 22.84
C GLN A 143 -1.98 -4.47 21.97
N THR A 144 -2.45 -4.60 20.73
CA THR A 144 -2.58 -3.46 19.80
C THR A 144 -3.56 -2.42 20.31
N ALA A 145 -4.69 -2.83 20.90
CA ALA A 145 -5.64 -1.91 21.54
C ALA A 145 -5.00 -1.16 22.72
N GLN A 146 -4.20 -1.84 23.55
CA GLN A 146 -3.49 -1.22 24.67
C GLN A 146 -2.41 -0.24 24.21
N ASP A 147 -1.60 -0.63 23.21
CA ASP A 147 -0.53 0.21 22.66
C ASP A 147 -1.09 1.50 22.04
N LEU A 148 -2.17 1.38 21.26
CA LEU A 148 -2.89 2.53 20.70
C LEU A 148 -3.41 3.48 21.78
N ALA A 149 -4.09 2.93 22.78
CA ALA A 149 -4.64 3.74 23.86
C ALA A 149 -3.54 4.40 24.71
N ALA A 150 -2.41 3.70 24.92
CA ALA A 150 -1.27 4.25 25.64
C ALA A 150 -0.59 5.37 24.84
N ALA A 151 -0.44 5.22 23.52
CA ALA A 151 0.07 6.27 22.64
C ALA A 151 -0.84 7.52 22.66
N TRP A 152 -2.16 7.31 22.58
CA TRP A 152 -3.14 8.40 22.76
C TRP A 152 -3.01 9.06 24.15
N GLY A 153 -2.88 8.27 25.22
CA GLY A 153 -2.66 8.76 26.58
C GLY A 153 -1.47 9.70 26.68
N ARG A 154 -0.35 9.30 26.07
CA ARG A 154 0.92 10.06 26.03
C ARG A 154 0.93 11.20 25.01
N GLN A 155 -0.10 11.29 24.17
CA GLN A 155 -0.14 12.20 23.01
C GLN A 155 1.05 11.99 22.05
N ASP A 156 1.44 10.73 21.88
CA ASP A 156 2.53 10.27 21.02
C ASP A 156 1.99 9.93 19.62
N GLU A 157 2.00 10.90 18.72
CA GLU A 157 1.39 10.81 17.39
C GLU A 157 2.05 9.72 16.53
N ALA A 158 3.39 9.63 16.56
CA ALA A 158 4.12 8.62 15.80
C ALA A 158 3.79 7.19 16.27
N ALA A 159 3.72 6.95 17.59
CA ALA A 159 3.33 5.65 18.12
C ALA A 159 1.86 5.33 17.84
N PHE A 160 0.99 6.35 17.85
CA PHE A 160 -0.44 6.17 17.55
C PHE A 160 -0.66 5.79 16.08
N ASP A 161 0.01 6.47 15.15
CA ASP A 161 -0.06 6.14 13.72
C ASP A 161 0.48 4.72 13.45
N ALA A 162 1.60 4.35 14.09
CA ALA A 162 2.12 2.99 14.00
C ALA A 162 1.14 1.95 14.55
N GLY A 163 0.53 2.23 15.70
CA GLY A 163 -0.51 1.38 16.30
C GLY A 163 -1.73 1.23 15.40
N GLN A 164 -2.12 2.27 14.67
CA GLN A 164 -3.27 2.19 13.76
C GLN A 164 -2.97 1.36 12.52
N ARG A 165 -1.77 1.48 11.96
CA ARG A 165 -1.34 0.60 10.86
C ARG A 165 -1.33 -0.87 11.31
N LYS A 166 -0.82 -1.14 12.52
CA LYS A 166 -0.87 -2.48 13.11
C LYS A 166 -2.30 -2.97 13.33
N MET A 167 -3.19 -2.12 13.83
CA MET A 167 -4.63 -2.42 13.91
C MET A 167 -5.19 -2.79 12.54
N LEU A 168 -4.93 -1.98 11.50
CA LEU A 168 -5.44 -2.21 10.15
C LEU A 168 -4.92 -3.54 9.58
N ALA A 169 -3.65 -3.88 9.82
CA ALA A 169 -3.07 -5.18 9.48
C ALA A 169 -3.73 -6.36 10.23
N GLU A 170 -4.10 -6.18 11.51
CA GLU A 170 -4.77 -7.24 12.29
C GLU A 170 -6.23 -7.44 11.89
N ILE A 171 -6.94 -6.35 11.58
CA ILE A 171 -8.37 -6.41 11.26
C ILE A 171 -8.61 -6.62 9.76
N THR A 172 -7.60 -6.47 8.90
CA THR A 172 -7.71 -6.70 7.45
C THR A 172 -6.93 -7.95 7.07
N VAL A 173 -7.62 -8.96 6.57
CA VAL A 173 -7.00 -10.22 6.15
C VAL A 173 -7.20 -10.42 4.66
N VAL A 174 -6.12 -10.63 3.91
CA VAL A 174 -6.18 -11.13 2.54
C VAL A 174 -6.43 -12.63 2.60
N GLN A 175 -7.60 -13.08 2.15
CA GLN A 175 -7.98 -14.51 2.15
C GLN A 175 -7.53 -15.20 0.87
N ASP A 176 -7.74 -14.56 -0.27
CA ASP A 176 -7.35 -15.05 -1.58
C ASP A 176 -6.58 -13.98 -2.32
N TRP A 177 -5.48 -14.38 -2.95
CA TRP A 177 -4.70 -13.55 -3.86
C TRP A 177 -4.31 -14.39 -5.07
N LYS A 178 -4.76 -13.97 -6.25
CA LYS A 178 -4.50 -14.68 -7.50
C LYS A 178 -4.03 -13.71 -8.57
N VAL A 179 -2.97 -14.07 -9.26
CA VAL A 179 -2.41 -13.33 -10.39
C VAL A 179 -2.45 -14.24 -11.61
N ASP A 180 -3.16 -13.82 -12.65
CA ASP A 180 -3.30 -14.57 -13.89
C ASP A 180 -3.10 -13.66 -15.12
N ASN A 181 -3.15 -14.27 -16.31
CA ASN A 181 -3.22 -13.59 -17.60
C ASN A 181 -2.11 -12.54 -17.82
N ILE A 182 -0.92 -12.80 -17.27
CA ILE A 182 0.25 -11.93 -17.45
C ILE A 182 0.64 -11.90 -18.93
N LYS A 183 0.62 -10.72 -19.54
CA LYS A 183 1.02 -10.49 -20.93
C LYS A 183 2.11 -9.43 -20.97
N VAL A 184 3.32 -9.84 -21.36
CA VAL A 184 4.49 -8.97 -21.45
C VAL A 184 4.67 -8.49 -22.89
N THR A 185 4.85 -7.19 -23.07
CA THR A 185 5.16 -6.55 -24.36
C THR A 185 6.28 -5.52 -24.16
N GLY A 186 7.53 -5.96 -24.37
CA GLY A 186 8.72 -5.12 -24.21
C GLY A 186 8.91 -4.67 -22.77
N ASP A 187 8.78 -3.36 -22.52
CA ASP A 187 8.91 -2.74 -21.18
C ASP A 187 7.56 -2.55 -20.47
N THR A 188 6.47 -3.06 -21.05
CA THR A 188 5.10 -2.97 -20.50
C THR A 188 4.50 -4.35 -20.32
N ALA A 189 3.57 -4.49 -19.39
CA ALA A 189 2.80 -5.70 -19.23
C ALA A 189 1.39 -5.40 -18.69
N THR A 190 0.52 -6.40 -18.74
CA THR A 190 -0.77 -6.40 -18.05
C THR A 190 -0.93 -7.69 -17.26
N ALA A 191 -1.61 -7.65 -16.11
CA ALA A 191 -1.99 -8.83 -15.35
C ALA A 191 -3.42 -8.68 -14.81
N ASP A 192 -4.10 -9.80 -14.60
CA ASP A 192 -5.36 -9.82 -13.87
C ASP A 192 -5.09 -10.24 -12.43
N VAL A 193 -5.51 -9.41 -11.47
CA VAL A 193 -5.36 -9.67 -10.04
C VAL A 193 -6.74 -9.83 -9.42
N THR A 194 -6.98 -10.99 -8.80
CA THR A 194 -8.14 -11.24 -7.95
C THR A 194 -7.71 -11.21 -6.50
N MET A 195 -8.30 -10.33 -5.70
CA MET A 195 -8.04 -10.23 -4.28
C MET A 195 -9.34 -10.34 -3.50
N THR A 196 -9.40 -11.25 -2.52
CA THR A 196 -10.48 -11.32 -1.53
C THR A 196 -9.94 -10.84 -0.18
N THR A 197 -10.55 -9.79 0.37
CA THR A 197 -10.21 -9.25 1.69
C THR A 197 -11.37 -9.42 2.66
N VAL A 198 -11.05 -9.67 3.92
CA VAL A 198 -12.01 -9.58 5.02
C VAL A 198 -11.58 -8.45 5.92
N PHE A 199 -12.49 -7.51 6.13
CA PHE A 199 -12.30 -6.43 7.08
C PHE A 199 -13.13 -6.72 8.34
N ASP A 200 -12.45 -6.99 9.45
CA ASP A 200 -13.03 -7.20 10.77
C ASP A 200 -14.20 -8.21 10.75
N GLN A 201 -15.39 -7.82 11.23
CA GLN A 201 -16.61 -8.62 11.17
C GLN A 201 -17.41 -8.49 9.87
N TYR A 202 -16.94 -7.71 8.89
CA TYR A 202 -17.67 -7.52 7.65
C TYR A 202 -17.48 -8.71 6.70
N PRO A 203 -18.46 -8.99 5.82
CA PRO A 203 -18.34 -10.06 4.83
C PRO A 203 -17.11 -9.88 3.93
N PRO A 204 -16.51 -10.98 3.43
CA PRO A 204 -15.43 -10.89 2.46
C PRO A 204 -15.81 -10.05 1.24
N GLN A 205 -14.87 -9.24 0.76
CA GLN A 205 -14.98 -8.45 -0.45
C GLN A 205 -13.94 -8.91 -1.46
N THR A 206 -14.42 -9.33 -2.64
CA THR A 206 -13.58 -9.74 -3.76
C THR A 206 -13.51 -8.61 -4.80
N GLN A 207 -12.29 -8.30 -5.23
CA GLN A 207 -12.01 -7.35 -6.31
C GLN A 207 -11.25 -8.06 -7.42
N ASN A 208 -11.54 -7.66 -8.67
CA ASN A 208 -10.83 -8.13 -9.85
C ASN A 208 -10.31 -6.90 -10.59
N ASN A 209 -8.99 -6.75 -10.63
CA ASN A 209 -8.32 -5.60 -11.22
C ASN A 209 -7.52 -6.03 -12.45
N HIS A 210 -7.65 -5.28 -13.53
CA HIS A 210 -6.76 -5.38 -14.68
C HIS A 210 -5.62 -4.37 -14.49
N VAL A 211 -4.45 -4.88 -14.11
CA VAL A 211 -3.32 -4.08 -13.64
C VAL A 211 -2.34 -3.82 -14.80
N PRO A 212 -2.16 -2.55 -15.22
CA PRO A 212 -1.07 -2.19 -16.13
C PRO A 212 0.25 -2.16 -15.36
N LEU A 213 1.32 -2.58 -16.01
CA LEU A 213 2.65 -2.71 -15.44
C LEU A 213 3.68 -2.04 -16.34
N LEU A 214 4.67 -1.39 -15.72
CA LEU A 214 5.77 -0.74 -16.43
C LEU A 214 7.10 -1.10 -15.78
N ILE A 215 8.15 -1.26 -16.59
CA ILE A 215 9.51 -1.27 -16.06
C ILE A 215 10.00 0.14 -15.80
N GLU A 216 10.35 0.41 -14.55
CA GLU A 216 11.02 1.64 -14.12
C GLU A 216 12.34 1.26 -13.46
N ASN A 217 13.46 1.87 -13.89
CA ASN A 217 14.80 1.61 -13.36
C ASN A 217 15.23 0.13 -13.35
N GLY A 218 14.65 -0.68 -14.25
CA GLY A 218 14.95 -2.11 -14.37
C GLY A 218 14.08 -3.03 -13.51
N GLU A 219 13.07 -2.50 -12.84
CA GLU A 219 12.11 -3.26 -12.03
C GLU A 219 10.69 -3.08 -12.56
N TRP A 220 9.90 -4.16 -12.55
CA TRP A 220 8.46 -4.06 -12.80
C TRP A 220 7.77 -3.30 -11.65
N LYS A 221 6.85 -2.40 -11.99
CA LYS A 221 6.05 -1.58 -11.07
C LYS A 221 4.56 -1.67 -11.42
N ASP A 222 3.72 -1.53 -10.40
CA ASP A 222 2.26 -1.45 -10.50
C ASP A 222 1.82 -0.04 -10.92
N CYS A 223 1.20 0.06 -12.10
CA CYS A 223 0.67 1.31 -12.64
C CYS A 223 -0.87 1.39 -12.54
N PHE A 224 -1.51 0.57 -11.72
CA PHE A 224 -2.93 0.71 -11.43
C PHE A 224 -3.15 1.97 -10.58
N PRO A 225 -4.04 2.88 -11.00
CA PRO A 225 -4.26 4.12 -10.24
C PRO A 225 -4.90 3.78 -8.89
N PRO A 226 -4.38 4.32 -7.77
CA PRO A 226 -5.03 4.16 -6.48
C PRO A 226 -6.41 4.80 -6.50
N PRO A 227 -7.37 4.33 -5.67
CA PRO A 227 -8.70 4.93 -5.60
C PRO A 227 -8.62 6.43 -5.37
N GLN A 228 -9.22 7.20 -6.27
CA GLN A 228 -9.38 8.64 -6.13
C GLN A 228 -10.47 8.85 -5.07
N GLY A 229 -10.07 9.35 -3.91
CA GLY A 229 -10.92 9.45 -2.74
C GLY A 229 -11.95 10.58 -2.77
#